data_AF-A0A7C5SVI9-F1
#
_entry.id   AF-A0A7C5SVI9-F1
#
_cell.length_a   1.000
_cell.length_b   1.000
_cell.length_c   1.000
_cell.angle_alpha   90.00
_cell.angle_beta   90.00
_cell.angle_gamma   90.00
#
_symmetry.space_group_name_H-M   'P 1'
#
loop_
_entity.id
_entity.type
_entity.pdbx_description
1 polymer ?
#
loop_
_entity_poly.entity_id
_entity_poly.type
_entity_poly.pdbx_seq_one_letter_code
_entity_poly.pdbx_strand_id
1 'polypeptide(L)' 'MGTKSKLAEEIKIQVGDKEIIISEDTLNILREYVRTQMTLEELAEKLGLDSWEEAYELLKKIPAWLLWTPPTLSKIRRRK' A
#
# COMPACT_ATOMS: atom_id res chain seq x y z
N MET A 1 -7.78 -12.49 15.16
CA MET A 1 -6.91 -11.30 15.29
C MET A 1 -5.80 -11.37 14.26
N GLY A 2 -5.90 -10.58 13.18
CA GLY A 2 -4.89 -10.51 12.13
C GLY A 2 -3.58 -9.95 12.66
N THR A 3 -2.55 -10.77 12.69
CA THR A 3 -1.21 -10.42 13.17
C THR A 3 -0.55 -9.40 12.26
N LYS A 4 -0.40 -8.16 12.74
CA LYS A 4 0.22 -7.02 12.04
C LYS A 4 1.65 -7.34 11.56
N SER A 5 2.01 -6.79 10.39
CA SER A 5 3.27 -7.02 9.66
C SER A 5 4.26 -5.90 9.98
N LYS A 6 5.44 -6.24 10.52
CA LYS A 6 6.40 -5.26 11.06
C LYS A 6 7.02 -4.33 10.01
N LEU A 7 7.12 -4.79 8.74
CA LEU A 7 7.63 -3.98 7.62
C LEU A 7 6.64 -2.88 7.18
N ALA A 8 5.35 -3.17 7.35
CA ALA A 8 4.25 -2.30 7.00
C ALA A 8 4.02 -1.21 8.08
N GLU A 9 4.35 -1.51 9.33
CA GLU A 9 4.18 -0.58 10.46
C GLU A 9 5.19 0.57 10.49
N GLU A 10 6.32 0.47 9.78
CA GLU A 10 7.39 1.49 9.79
C GLU A 10 7.32 2.47 8.61
N ILE A 11 6.59 2.15 7.53
CA ILE A 11 6.54 3.00 6.33
C ILE A 11 5.32 3.91 6.39
N LYS A 12 5.59 5.20 6.57
CA LYS A 12 4.61 6.29 6.51
C LYS A 12 4.93 7.17 5.32
N ILE A 13 3.95 7.40 4.45
CA ILE A 13 4.11 8.24 3.26
C ILE A 13 3.13 9.39 3.36
N GLN A 14 3.65 10.61 3.35
CA GLN A 14 2.83 11.81 3.27
C GLN A 14 2.42 12.10 1.83
N VAL A 15 1.15 12.38 1.60
CA VAL A 15 0.55 12.72 0.31
C VAL A 15 -0.36 13.91 0.54
N GLY A 16 0.00 15.08 0.00
CA GLY A 16 -0.66 16.33 0.35
C GLY A 16 -0.66 16.57 1.86
N ASP A 17 -1.85 16.76 2.42
CA ASP A 17 -2.08 16.96 3.85
C ASP A 17 -2.38 15.66 4.62
N LYS A 18 -2.36 14.51 3.92
CA LYS A 18 -2.66 13.18 4.48
C LYS A 18 -1.40 12.37 4.74
N GLU A 19 -1.39 11.61 5.84
CA GLU A 19 -0.37 10.60 6.14
C GLU A 19 -0.95 9.20 5.87
N ILE A 20 -0.37 8.48 4.91
CA ILE A 20 -0.74 7.10 4.62
C ILE A 20 0.23 6.15 5.31
N ILE A 21 -0.32 5.31 6.18
CA ILE A 21 0.41 4.20 6.79
C ILE A 21 0.34 3.02 5.83
N ILE A 22 1.50 2.49 5.43
CA ILE A 22 1.57 1.36 4.50
C ILE A 22 1.33 0.06 5.26
N SER A 23 0.10 -0.16 5.71
CA SER A 23 -0.35 -1.39 6.39
C SER A 23 -0.49 -2.59 5.42
N GLU A 24 -0.77 -3.79 5.93
CA GLU A 24 -1.11 -4.92 5.04
C GLU A 24 -2.38 -4.67 4.21
N ASP A 25 -3.37 -3.95 4.77
CA ASP A 25 -4.60 -3.62 4.04
C ASP A 25 -4.30 -2.63 2.91
N THR A 26 -3.50 -1.60 3.20
CA THR A 26 -2.99 -0.64 2.21
C THR A 26 -2.20 -1.36 1.11
N LEU A 27 -1.29 -2.28 1.49
CA LEU A 27 -0.53 -3.08 0.54
C LEU A 27 -1.40 -3.99 -0.31
N ASN A 28 -2.48 -4.54 0.24
CA ASN A 28 -3.40 -5.38 -0.52
C ASN A 28 -4.14 -4.56 -1.58
N ILE A 29 -4.59 -3.34 -1.25
CA ILE A 29 -5.20 -2.42 -2.20
C ILE A 29 -4.20 -2.05 -3.31
N LEU A 30 -2.96 -1.68 -2.93
CA LEU A 30 -1.91 -1.33 -3.89
C LEU A 30 -1.54 -2.50 -4.81
N ARG A 31 -1.51 -3.72 -4.27
CA ARG A 31 -1.26 -4.96 -5.03
C ARG A 31 -2.42 -5.30 -5.95
N GLU A 32 -3.65 -5.05 -5.52
CA GLU A 32 -4.84 -5.20 -6.35
C GLU A 32 -4.74 -4.25 -7.54
N TYR A 33 -4.45 -2.97 -7.30
CA TYR A 33 -4.25 -1.97 -8.34
C TYR A 33 -3.25 -2.40 -9.42
N VAL A 34 -2.08 -2.93 -9.04
CA VAL A 34 -1.05 -3.39 -10.01
C VAL A 34 -1.49 -4.64 -10.81
N ARG A 35 -2.42 -5.44 -10.28
CA ARG A 35 -2.83 -6.73 -10.87
C ARG A 35 -4.14 -6.67 -11.63
N THR A 36 -4.89 -5.57 -11.51
CA THR A 36 -6.19 -5.37 -12.13
C THR A 36 -6.16 -4.13 -13.03
N GLN A 37 -7.28 -3.82 -13.68
CA GLN A 37 -7.44 -2.59 -14.47
C GLN A 37 -7.97 -1.43 -13.62
N MET A 38 -7.65 -1.42 -12.32
CA MET A 38 -8.12 -0.39 -11.39
C MET A 38 -7.58 0.98 -11.80
N THR A 39 -8.42 2.01 -11.79
CA THR A 39 -8.00 3.38 -12.12
C THR A 39 -7.37 4.08 -10.91
N LEU A 40 -6.75 5.24 -11.13
CA LEU A 40 -6.19 6.03 -10.03
C LEU A 40 -7.29 6.64 -9.14
N GLU A 41 -8.44 6.95 -9.72
CA GLU A 41 -9.63 7.42 -9.00
C GLU A 41 -10.15 6.32 -8.06
N GLU A 42 -10.29 5.08 -8.56
CA GLU A 42 -10.71 3.93 -7.75
C GLU A 42 -9.68 3.62 -6.64
N LEU A 43 -8.39 3.74 -6.96
CA LEU A 43 -7.32 3.59 -5.97
C LEU A 43 -7.42 4.68 -4.88
N ALA A 44 -7.63 5.93 -5.28
CA ALA A 44 -7.81 7.05 -4.37
C ALA A 44 -8.99 6.82 -3.43
N GLU A 45 -10.14 6.43 -3.98
CA GLU A 45 -11.34 6.11 -3.22
C GLU A 45 -11.10 5.00 -2.19
N LYS A 46 -10.46 3.89 -2.61
CA LYS A 46 -10.14 2.77 -1.71
C LYS A 46 -9.14 3.16 -0.61
N LEU A 47 -8.26 4.11 -0.86
CA LEU A 47 -7.25 4.59 0.10
C LEU A 47 -7.70 5.80 0.91
N GLY A 48 -8.91 6.34 0.66
CA GLY A 48 -9.41 7.54 1.32
C GLY A 48 -8.66 8.82 0.92
N LEU A 49 -8.12 8.87 -0.29
CA LEU A 49 -7.48 10.04 -0.88
C LEU A 49 -8.51 10.95 -1.56
N ASP A 50 -8.20 12.24 -1.65
CA ASP A 50 -9.16 13.24 -2.17
C ASP A 50 -9.18 13.28 -3.70
N SER A 51 -8.12 12.81 -4.36
CA SER A 51 -8.03 12.85 -5.82
C SER A 51 -7.11 11.79 -6.41
N TRP A 52 -7.22 11.59 -7.73
CA TRP A 52 -6.36 10.68 -8.49
C TRP A 52 -4.89 11.15 -8.49
N GLU A 53 -4.65 12.46 -8.40
CA GLU A 53 -3.31 13.04 -8.29
C GLU A 53 -2.62 12.62 -6.99
N GLU A 54 -3.36 12.55 -5.87
CA GLU A 54 -2.82 12.05 -4.60
C GLU A 54 -2.43 10.57 -4.71
N ALA A 55 -3.27 9.74 -5.35
CA ALA A 55 -2.95 8.35 -5.60
C ALA A 55 -1.70 8.20 -6.48
N TYR A 56 -1.54 9.06 -7.49
CA TYR A 56 -0.35 9.08 -8.33
C TYR A 56 0.92 9.47 -7.55
N GLU A 57 0.84 10.50 -6.70
CA GLU A 57 1.96 10.92 -5.85
C GLU A 57 2.35 9.85 -4.82
N LEU A 58 1.37 9.11 -4.28
CA LEU A 58 1.64 7.96 -3.43
C LEU A 58 2.47 6.90 -4.18
N LEU A 59 2.04 6.53 -5.39
CA LEU A 59 2.71 5.48 -6.18
C LEU A 59 4.16 5.82 -6.49
N LYS A 60 4.46 7.10 -6.77
CA LYS A 60 5.84 7.57 -7.02
C LYS A 60 6.76 7.41 -5.81
N LYS A 61 6.19 7.47 -4.60
CA LYS A 61 6.94 7.33 -3.34
C LYS A 61 7.10 5.87 -2.90
N ILE A 62 6.33 4.95 -3.47
CA ILE A 62 6.39 3.53 -3.12
C ILE A 62 7.51 2.83 -3.90
N PRO A 63 8.42 2.12 -3.22
CA PRO A 63 9.40 1.28 -3.90
C PRO A 63 8.73 0.12 -4.64
N ALA A 64 9.12 -0.12 -5.90
CA ALA A 64 8.50 -1.16 -6.73
C ALA A 64 8.51 -2.55 -6.06
N TRP A 65 9.59 -2.94 -5.38
CA TRP A 65 9.71 -4.25 -4.71
C TRP A 65 8.61 -4.52 -3.66
N LEU A 66 8.01 -3.46 -3.11
CA LEU A 66 6.95 -3.56 -2.11
C LEU A 66 5.65 -4.12 -2.72
N LEU A 67 5.38 -3.78 -3.98
CA LEU A 67 4.21 -4.22 -4.75
C LEU A 67 4.40 -5.67 -5.26
N TRP A 68 5.63 -6.05 -5.59
CA TRP A 68 5.96 -7.39 -6.10
C TRP A 68 6.14 -8.44 -5.01
N THR A 69 6.25 -8.05 -3.73
CA THR A 69 6.42 -9.00 -2.63
C THR A 69 5.12 -9.82 -2.45
N PRO A 70 5.16 -11.15 -2.67
CA PRO A 70 4.01 -12.02 -2.45
C PRO A 70 3.57 -11.98 -0.98
N PRO A 71 2.26 -11.96 -0.70
CA PRO A 71 1.74 -11.95 0.68
C PRO A 71 2.14 -13.20 1.48
N THR A 72 2.54 -14.29 0.82
CA THR A 72 3.12 -15.47 1.47
C THR A 72 4.52 -15.22 2.01
N LEU A 73 5.34 -14.43 1.31
CA LEU A 73 6.70 -14.07 1.74
C LEU A 73 6.71 -12.98 2.82
N SER A 74 5.72 -12.08 2.87
CA SER A 74 5.59 -11.14 4.00
C SER A 74 5.26 -11.85 5.32
N LYS A 75 4.61 -13.02 5.27
CA LYS A 75 4.33 -13.87 6.44
C LYS A 75 5.50 -14.78 6.84
N ILE A 76 6.36 -15.18 5.89
CA ILE A 76 7.46 -16.15 6.12
C ILE A 76 8.62 -15.58 6.96
N ARG A 77 8.75 -14.25 7.10
CA ARG A 77 9.77 -13.63 7.97
C ARG A 77 9.46 -13.73 9.49
N ARG A 78 8.45 -14.50 9.89
CA ARG A 78 8.10 -14.81 11.30
C ARG A 78 8.41 -16.26 11.69
N ARG A 79 9.67 -16.65 11.61
CA ARG A 79 10.22 -17.75 12.43
C ARG A 79 11.50 -17.30 13.12
N LYS A 80 11.35 -16.64 14.26
CA LYS A 80 12.20 -16.89 15.43
C LYS A 80 11.48 -16.44 16.68
#